data_AF-A0ABD3Y586-F1
#
_entry.id   AF-A0ABD3Y586-F1
#
_cell.length_a   1.000
_cell.length_b   1.000
_cell.length_c   1.000
_cell.angle_alpha   90.00
_cell.angle_beta   90.00
_cell.angle_gamma   90.00
#
_symmetry.space_group_name_H-M   'P 1'
#
loop_
_entity.id
_entity.type
_entity.pdbx_description
1 polymer ?
#
loop_
_entity_poly.entity_id
_entity_poly.type
_entity_poly.pdbx_seq_one_letter_code
_entity_poly.pdbx_strand_id
1 'polypeptide(L)'
;MLHVKPEPTPLCEAALIERVKSGDQGAYTRLYELHIKRVYGLCLRLLADQAHAEDAAQEVFVQVWHKIALFDGRSQFSTWLYSVASNVAISYLRKQKNWLQKVVSIEHSGMDEQSANDCKGLNGLDKLIVRLPERARMVFVLFAIEGYRHEEIAEQLGMAVGSSKSQYHRARQLLQEWYENE
;
A
#
# COMPACT_ATOMS: atom_id res chain seq x y z
N MET A 1 1.68 47.11 8.62
CA MET A 1 1.83 46.46 7.30
C MET A 1 2.12 44.98 7.52
N LEU A 2 1.08 44.14 7.59
CA LEU A 2 1.26 42.70 7.61
C LEU A 2 1.62 42.28 6.18
N HIS A 3 2.86 41.82 5.99
CA HIS A 3 3.29 41.18 4.76
C HIS A 3 2.55 39.86 4.64
N VAL A 4 1.41 39.88 3.95
CA VAL A 4 0.79 38.67 3.40
C VAL A 4 1.80 38.12 2.41
N LYS A 5 2.53 37.07 2.81
CA LYS A 5 3.30 36.27 1.86
C LYS A 5 2.32 35.81 0.78
N PRO A 6 2.64 35.95 -0.52
CA PRO A 6 1.74 35.52 -1.57
C PRO A 6 1.41 34.05 -1.35
N GLU A 7 0.12 33.74 -1.22
CA GLU A 7 -0.40 32.37 -1.30
C GLU A 7 0.22 31.74 -2.56
N PRO A 8 1.04 30.68 -2.43
CA PRO A 8 1.66 30.08 -3.59
C PRO A 8 0.53 29.55 -4.48
N THR A 9 0.51 30.01 -5.72
CA THR A 9 -0.29 29.45 -6.81
C THR A 9 -0.16 27.93 -6.76
N PRO A 10 -1.23 27.14 -6.94
CA PRO A 10 -1.13 25.68 -6.90
C PRO A 10 -0.11 25.23 -7.94
N LEU A 11 1.08 24.85 -7.47
CA LEU A 11 2.15 24.35 -8.31
C LEU A 11 1.70 23.01 -8.89
N CYS A 12 1.96 22.81 -10.18
CA CYS A 12 1.74 21.50 -10.78
C CYS A 12 2.61 20.45 -10.09
N GLU A 13 2.14 19.20 -10.06
CA GLU A 13 2.82 18.09 -9.38
C GLU A 13 4.29 17.94 -9.81
N ALA A 14 4.57 18.12 -11.11
CA ALA A 14 5.93 18.09 -11.65
C ALA A 14 6.85 19.17 -11.01
N ALA A 15 6.34 20.39 -10.82
CA ALA A 15 7.11 21.47 -10.18
C ALA A 15 7.37 21.19 -8.70
N LEU A 16 6.40 20.56 -8.01
CA LEU A 16 6.62 20.10 -6.63
C LEU A 16 7.74 19.06 -6.59
N ILE A 17 7.70 18.05 -7.46
CA ILE A 17 8.72 16.99 -7.52
C ILE A 17 10.12 17.57 -7.72
N GLU A 18 10.30 18.50 -8.67
CA GLU A 18 11.62 19.11 -8.91
C GLU A 18 12.12 19.92 -7.70
N ARG A 19 11.24 20.62 -7.00
CA ARG A 19 11.60 21.31 -5.74
C ARG A 19 11.97 20.31 -4.65
N VAL A 20 11.24 19.21 -4.51
CA VAL A 20 11.58 18.17 -3.54
C VAL A 20 12.94 17.55 -3.85
N LYS A 21 13.27 17.30 -5.12
CA LYS A 21 14.61 16.83 -5.52
C LYS A 21 15.72 17.79 -5.12
N SER A 22 15.43 19.10 -5.03
CA SER A 22 16.37 20.12 -4.53
C SER A 22 16.40 20.26 -2.99
N GLY A 23 15.67 19.42 -2.25
CA GLY A 23 15.63 19.42 -0.78
C GLY A 23 14.56 20.30 -0.15
N ASP A 24 13.58 20.79 -0.93
CA ASP A 24 12.51 21.64 -0.42
C ASP A 24 11.48 20.86 0.42
N GLN A 25 11.56 21.04 1.74
CA GLN A 25 10.65 20.40 2.69
C GLN A 25 9.20 20.87 2.55
N GLY A 26 8.96 22.14 2.17
CA GLY A 26 7.60 22.66 1.99
C GLY A 26 6.91 22.05 0.77
N ALA A 27 7.66 21.88 -0.32
CA ALA A 27 7.17 21.16 -1.51
C ALA A 27 6.88 19.69 -1.19
N TYR A 28 7.67 19.07 -0.30
CA TYR A 28 7.49 17.69 0.11
C TYR A 28 6.25 17.49 0.98
N THR A 29 6.00 18.37 1.94
CA THR A 29 4.75 18.36 2.72
C THR A 29 3.54 18.45 1.79
N ARG A 30 3.61 19.30 0.76
CA ARG A 30 2.51 19.40 -0.20
C ARG A 30 2.33 18.13 -1.02
N LEU A 31 3.43 17.53 -1.47
CA LEU A 31 3.40 16.25 -2.20
C LEU A 31 2.86 15.12 -1.33
N TYR A 32 3.21 15.10 -0.04
CA TYR A 32 2.67 14.18 0.96
C TYR A 32 1.15 14.32 1.10
N GLU A 33 0.64 15.53 1.31
CA GLU A 33 -0.79 15.79 1.47
C GLU A 33 -1.62 15.35 0.25
N LEU A 34 -1.06 15.51 -0.95
CA LEU A 34 -1.71 15.10 -2.21
C LEU A 34 -1.91 13.57 -2.29
N HIS A 35 -0.99 12.79 -1.72
CA HIS A 35 -0.93 11.34 -1.96
C HIS A 35 -1.23 10.46 -0.75
N ILE A 36 -1.11 10.99 0.48
CA ILE A 36 -1.18 10.20 1.71
C ILE A 36 -2.45 9.35 1.81
N LYS A 37 -3.61 9.89 1.46
CA LYS A 37 -4.88 9.15 1.54
C LYS A 37 -4.89 7.91 0.64
N ARG A 38 -4.33 8.02 -0.58
CA ARG A 38 -4.29 6.91 -1.54
C ARG A 38 -3.24 5.87 -1.14
N VAL A 39 -2.06 6.33 -0.69
CA VAL A 39 -1.00 5.47 -0.16
C VAL A 39 -1.50 4.69 1.06
N TYR A 40 -2.12 5.37 2.03
CA TYR A 40 -2.72 4.74 3.20
C TYR A 40 -3.79 3.71 2.80
N GLY A 41 -4.70 4.06 1.89
CA GLY A 41 -5.73 3.12 1.41
C GLY A 41 -5.14 1.87 0.75
N LEU A 42 -4.03 1.99 0.03
CA LEU A 42 -3.31 0.83 -0.52
C LEU A 42 -2.68 -0.03 0.60
N CYS A 43 -1.97 0.60 1.54
CA CYS A 43 -1.39 -0.11 2.69
C CYS A 43 -2.47 -0.86 3.48
N LEU A 44 -3.60 -0.21 3.74
CA LEU A 44 -4.72 -0.80 4.48
C LEU A 44 -5.35 -1.99 3.74
N ARG A 45 -5.57 -1.87 2.43
CA ARG A 45 -6.06 -2.99 1.60
C ARG A 45 -5.11 -4.18 1.59
N LEU A 46 -3.80 -3.96 1.60
CA LEU A 46 -2.81 -5.04 1.60
C LEU A 46 -2.65 -5.68 2.98
N LEU A 47 -2.50 -4.86 4.02
CA LEU A 47 -2.13 -5.28 5.37
C LEU A 47 -3.32 -5.74 6.21
N ALA A 48 -4.52 -5.22 5.94
CA ALA A 48 -5.74 -5.50 6.71
C ALA A 48 -5.61 -5.21 8.21
N ASP A 49 -4.73 -4.29 8.57
CA ASP A 49 -4.46 -3.86 9.94
C ASP A 49 -4.18 -2.36 9.92
N GLN A 50 -4.91 -1.60 10.73
CA GLN A 50 -4.83 -0.13 10.72
C GLN A 50 -3.45 0.36 11.21
N ALA A 51 -2.94 -0.19 12.31
CA ALA A 51 -1.66 0.25 12.87
C ALA A 51 -0.51 -0.02 11.90
N HIS A 52 -0.46 -1.23 11.32
CA HIS A 52 0.53 -1.55 10.31
C HIS A 52 0.36 -0.71 9.04
N ALA A 53 -0.87 -0.36 8.65
CA ALA A 53 -1.11 0.50 7.49
C ALA A 53 -0.64 1.94 7.70
N GLU A 54 -0.86 2.50 8.89
CA GLU A 54 -0.36 3.83 9.27
C GLU A 54 1.17 3.86 9.25
N ASP A 55 1.81 2.89 9.91
CA ASP A 55 3.27 2.79 9.93
C ASP A 55 3.87 2.59 8.53
N ALA A 56 3.28 1.68 7.74
CA ALA A 56 3.73 1.44 6.37
C ALA A 56 3.57 2.69 5.51
N ALA A 57 2.46 3.43 5.62
CA ALA A 57 2.28 4.66 4.87
C ALA A 57 3.33 5.72 5.23
N GLN A 58 3.67 5.86 6.52
CA GLN A 58 4.74 6.77 6.94
C GLN A 58 6.10 6.35 6.36
N GLU A 59 6.45 5.07 6.48
CA GLU A 59 7.68 4.50 5.94
C GLU A 59 7.79 4.69 4.42
N VAL A 60 6.68 4.59 3.68
CA VAL A 60 6.64 4.88 2.24
C VAL A 60 7.14 6.29 1.97
N PHE A 61 6.63 7.28 2.69
CA PHE A 61 7.04 8.66 2.50
C PHE A 61 8.50 8.87 2.91
N VAL A 62 8.97 8.27 4.01
CA VAL A 62 10.40 8.25 4.34
C VAL A 62 11.23 7.72 3.16
N GLN A 63 10.83 6.61 2.54
CA GLN A 63 11.55 6.08 1.38
C GLN A 63 11.43 6.96 0.14
N VAL A 64 10.28 7.60 -0.09
CA VAL A 64 10.08 8.53 -1.20
C VAL A 64 11.06 9.69 -1.08
N TRP A 65 11.20 10.29 0.11
CA TRP A 65 12.17 11.37 0.33
C TRP A 65 13.60 10.97 -0.09
N HIS A 66 14.04 9.76 0.27
CA HIS A 66 15.36 9.27 -0.09
C HIS A 66 15.51 8.88 -1.58
N LYS A 67 14.42 8.45 -2.23
CA LYS A 67 14.46 7.89 -3.59
C LYS A 67 13.97 8.85 -4.67
N ILE A 68 13.36 9.97 -4.33
CA ILE A 68 12.73 10.88 -5.31
C ILE A 68 13.73 11.48 -6.30
N ALA A 69 15.01 11.59 -5.93
CA ALA A 69 16.07 11.98 -6.86
C ALA A 69 16.26 10.99 -8.01
N LEU A 70 15.89 9.71 -7.82
CA LEU A 70 15.94 8.65 -8.83
C LEU A 70 14.70 8.63 -9.74
N PHE A 71 13.65 9.39 -9.40
CA PHE A 71 12.47 9.49 -10.24
C PHE A 71 12.77 10.33 -11.49
N ASP A 72 12.79 9.67 -12.64
CA ASP A 72 13.22 10.25 -13.92
C ASP A 72 12.07 10.68 -14.84
N GLY A 73 10.82 10.56 -14.38
CA GLY A 73 9.64 11.00 -15.11
C GLY A 73 9.22 10.09 -16.28
N ARG A 74 9.76 8.87 -16.41
CA ARG A 74 9.32 7.91 -17.44
C ARG A 74 7.91 7.36 -17.22
N SER A 75 7.38 7.51 -16.00
CA SER A 75 6.02 7.15 -15.62
C SER A 75 5.37 8.29 -14.83
N GLN A 76 4.06 8.20 -14.60
CA GLN A 76 3.41 9.11 -13.65
C GLN A 76 4.01 8.91 -12.26
N PHE A 77 4.17 10.00 -11.50
CA PHE A 77 4.71 9.92 -10.14
C PHE A 77 3.88 9.00 -9.24
N SER A 78 2.55 9.02 -9.40
CA SER A 78 1.61 8.13 -8.71
C SER A 78 1.92 6.65 -8.94
N THR A 79 2.26 6.25 -10.17
CA THR A 79 2.65 4.88 -10.51
C THR A 79 3.94 4.47 -9.79
N TRP A 80 4.95 5.34 -9.83
CA TRP A 80 6.21 5.09 -9.12
C TRP A 80 6.00 5.03 -7.60
N LEU A 81 5.22 5.96 -7.05
CA LEU A 81 4.87 6.01 -5.63
C LEU A 81 4.16 4.74 -5.16
N TYR A 82 3.20 4.23 -5.94
CA TYR A 82 2.49 3.00 -5.58
C TYR A 82 3.37 1.77 -5.67
N SER A 83 4.38 1.77 -6.54
CA SER A 83 5.40 0.72 -6.51
C SER A 83 6.21 0.73 -5.21
N VAL A 84 6.57 1.90 -4.69
CA VAL A 84 7.22 2.03 -3.37
C VAL A 84 6.27 1.54 -2.28
N ALA A 85 4.99 1.95 -2.33
CA ALA A 85 3.97 1.57 -1.35
C ALA A 85 3.72 0.06 -1.29
N SER A 86 3.49 -0.60 -2.43
CA SER A 86 3.33 -2.04 -2.51
C SER A 86 4.54 -2.77 -1.93
N ASN A 87 5.76 -2.33 -2.28
CA ASN A 87 6.99 -2.94 -1.78
C ASN A 87 7.15 -2.80 -0.26
N VAL A 88 6.83 -1.65 0.32
CA VAL A 88 6.87 -1.43 1.77
C VAL A 88 5.84 -2.32 2.48
N ALA A 89 4.60 -2.35 2.01
CA ALA A 89 3.54 -3.18 2.60
C ALA A 89 3.89 -4.68 2.54
N ILE A 90 4.37 -5.17 1.39
CA ILE A 90 4.81 -6.57 1.24
C ILE A 90 5.97 -6.88 2.19
N SER A 91 6.91 -5.94 2.35
CA SER A 91 8.04 -6.10 3.27
C SER A 91 7.59 -6.18 4.73
N TYR A 92 6.56 -5.42 5.12
CA TYR A 92 5.94 -5.50 6.44
C TYR A 92 5.40 -6.91 6.73
N LEU A 93 4.60 -7.47 5.82
CA LEU A 93 4.04 -8.82 5.98
C LEU A 93 5.12 -9.90 6.10
N ARG A 94 6.19 -9.80 5.31
CA ARG A 94 7.33 -10.73 5.40
C ARG A 94 8.02 -10.65 6.75
N LYS A 95 8.26 -9.44 7.27
CA LYS A 95 8.86 -9.24 8.60
C LYS A 95 7.99 -9.80 9.71
N GLN A 96 6.68 -9.55 9.66
CA GLN A 96 5.71 -10.07 10.63
C GLN A 96 5.71 -11.61 10.66
N LYS A 97 5.65 -12.26 9.49
CA LYS A 97 5.72 -13.73 9.39
C LYS A 97 7.01 -14.30 9.94
N ASN A 98 8.14 -13.68 9.61
CA ASN A 98 9.45 -14.12 10.10
C ASN A 98 9.56 -13.95 11.62
N TRP A 99 8.98 -12.90 12.19
CA TRP A 99 8.92 -12.69 13.63
C TRP A 99 8.03 -13.75 14.30
N LEU A 100 6.81 -13.96 13.79
CA LEU A 100 5.90 -14.99 14.29
C LEU A 100 6.53 -16.38 14.26
N GLN A 101 7.18 -16.76 13.15
CA GLN A 101 7.88 -18.05 13.05
C GLN A 101 8.98 -18.21 14.12
N LYS A 102 9.72 -17.14 14.44
CA LYS A 102 10.75 -17.16 15.48
C LYS A 102 10.16 -17.28 16.89
N VAL A 103 9.05 -16.59 17.16
CA VAL A 103 8.37 -16.61 18.47
C VAL A 103 7.60 -17.91 18.70
N VAL A 104 6.89 -18.41 17.70
CA VAL A 104 6.12 -19.67 17.76
C VAL A 104 7.03 -20.90 17.78
N SER A 105 8.27 -20.78 17.29
CA SER A 105 9.30 -21.81 17.48
C SER A 105 9.75 -21.95 18.95
N ILE A 106 9.30 -21.07 19.86
CA ILE A 106 9.57 -21.13 21.31
C ILE A 106 8.34 -21.65 22.09
N GLU A 107 7.10 -21.45 21.61
CA GLU A 107 5.90 -21.97 22.27
C GLU A 107 4.83 -22.40 21.26
N HIS A 108 4.42 -23.67 21.34
CA HIS A 108 3.39 -24.28 20.50
C HIS A 108 2.00 -23.91 21.04
N SER A 109 1.30 -22.95 20.41
CA SER A 109 -0.16 -22.88 20.45
C SER A 109 -0.69 -21.89 19.40
N GLY A 110 -1.75 -22.29 18.71
CA GLY A 110 -2.30 -21.60 17.55
C GLY A 110 -2.84 -20.20 17.87
N MET A 111 -2.48 -19.25 17.02
CA MET A 111 -3.18 -17.98 16.87
C MET A 111 -3.31 -17.69 15.37
N ASP A 112 -4.18 -18.46 14.71
CA ASP A 112 -4.85 -17.95 13.52
C ASP A 112 -6.13 -17.22 13.98
N GLU A 113 -6.42 -16.08 13.33
CA GLU A 113 -7.67 -15.31 13.37
C GLU A 113 -7.83 -14.07 14.28
N GLN A 114 -6.76 -13.41 14.74
CA GLN A 114 -6.92 -12.10 15.42
C GLN A 114 -6.07 -10.99 14.79
N SER A 115 -6.52 -10.47 13.64
CA SER A 115 -6.21 -9.09 13.22
C SER A 115 -7.36 -8.40 12.49
N ALA A 116 -8.46 -9.10 12.21
CA ALA A 116 -9.65 -8.50 11.61
C ALA A 116 -10.52 -7.86 12.70
N ASN A 117 -10.16 -6.70 13.27
CA ASN A 117 -11.22 -5.90 13.92
C ASN A 117 -11.01 -4.41 14.18
N ASP A 118 -9.90 -3.78 13.80
CA ASP A 118 -9.74 -2.33 14.02
C ASP A 118 -9.68 -1.50 12.73
N CYS A 119 -10.21 -2.00 11.61
CA CYS A 119 -10.36 -1.20 10.39
C CYS A 119 -11.64 -0.32 10.44
N LYS A 120 -11.73 0.58 11.43
CA LYS A 120 -12.86 1.51 11.56
C LYS A 120 -12.79 2.57 10.45
N GLY A 121 -13.88 2.74 9.70
CA GLY A 121 -13.99 3.76 8.63
C GLY A 121 -13.78 3.25 7.21
N LEU A 122 -13.56 1.95 6.99
CA LEU A 122 -13.67 1.34 5.66
C LEU A 122 -15.12 1.35 5.19
N ASN A 123 -15.36 1.55 3.90
CA ASN A 123 -16.69 1.56 3.30
C ASN A 123 -16.79 0.60 2.11
N GLY A 124 -17.98 0.03 1.90
CA GLY A 124 -18.30 -0.83 0.76
C GLY A 124 -17.28 -1.94 0.53
N LEU A 125 -16.76 -2.01 -0.69
CA LEU A 125 -15.83 -3.06 -1.15
C LEU A 125 -14.55 -3.17 -0.33
N ASP A 126 -14.05 -2.08 0.27
CA ASP A 126 -12.80 -2.15 1.04
C ASP A 126 -12.94 -3.02 2.30
N LYS A 127 -14.15 -3.06 2.91
CA LYS A 127 -14.43 -3.96 4.04
C LYS A 127 -14.31 -5.42 3.62
N LEU A 128 -14.84 -5.75 2.44
CA LEU A 128 -14.79 -7.09 1.89
C LEU A 128 -13.38 -7.48 1.49
N ILE A 129 -12.62 -6.56 0.88
CA ILE A 129 -11.22 -6.80 0.50
C ILE A 129 -10.36 -7.14 1.72
N VAL A 130 -10.50 -6.40 2.82
CA VAL A 130 -9.72 -6.65 4.05
C VAL A 130 -10.02 -8.02 4.66
N ARG A 131 -11.24 -8.54 4.50
CA ARG A 131 -11.66 -9.88 4.95
C ARG A 131 -11.12 -11.04 4.09
N LEU A 132 -10.59 -10.76 2.90
CA LEU A 132 -10.03 -11.81 2.04
C LEU A 132 -8.85 -12.53 2.73
N PRO A 133 -8.67 -13.84 2.46
CA PRO A 133 -7.44 -14.54 2.84
C PRO A 133 -6.22 -13.80 2.31
N GLU A 134 -5.17 -13.65 3.11
CA GLU A 134 -4.04 -12.75 2.86
C GLU A 134 -3.48 -12.85 1.42
N ARG A 135 -3.18 -14.06 0.93
CA ARG A 135 -2.64 -14.24 -0.44
C ARG A 135 -3.64 -13.84 -1.53
N ALA A 136 -4.93 -14.16 -1.34
CA ALA A 136 -5.98 -13.78 -2.28
C ALA A 136 -6.17 -12.25 -2.28
N ARG A 137 -6.14 -11.63 -1.09
CA ARG A 137 -6.18 -10.18 -0.89
C ARG A 137 -5.05 -9.47 -1.63
N MET A 138 -3.81 -9.88 -1.37
CA MET A 138 -2.62 -9.27 -1.98
C MET A 138 -2.68 -9.33 -3.50
N VAL A 139 -2.98 -10.51 -4.06
CA VAL A 139 -3.08 -10.68 -5.51
C VAL A 139 -4.20 -9.83 -6.08
N PHE A 140 -5.39 -9.81 -5.45
CA PHE A 140 -6.52 -8.99 -5.92
C PHE A 140 -6.17 -7.51 -5.93
N VAL A 141 -5.58 -7.00 -4.85
CA VAL A 141 -5.20 -5.58 -4.74
C VAL A 141 -4.15 -5.22 -5.78
N LEU A 142 -3.07 -5.99 -5.89
CA LEU A 142 -1.98 -5.70 -6.83
C LEU A 142 -2.45 -5.81 -8.29
N PHE A 143 -3.25 -6.82 -8.63
CA PHE A 143 -3.71 -7.03 -10.00
C PHE A 143 -4.86 -6.10 -10.39
N ALA A 144 -5.99 -6.16 -9.68
CA ALA A 144 -7.22 -5.51 -10.11
C ALA A 144 -7.29 -4.02 -9.75
N ILE A 145 -6.57 -3.58 -8.72
CA ILE A 145 -6.60 -2.18 -8.28
C ILE A 145 -5.35 -1.43 -8.74
N GLU A 146 -4.17 -2.02 -8.52
CA GLU A 146 -2.91 -1.35 -8.85
C GLU A 146 -2.41 -1.67 -10.28
N GLY A 147 -2.99 -2.66 -10.96
CA GLY A 147 -2.73 -2.93 -12.38
C GLY A 147 -1.44 -3.72 -12.68
N TYR A 148 -0.86 -4.39 -11.68
CA TYR A 148 0.31 -5.26 -11.87
C TYR A 148 -0.04 -6.48 -12.73
N ARG A 149 0.95 -7.00 -13.45
CA ARG A 149 0.83 -8.27 -14.16
C ARG A 149 1.04 -9.45 -13.21
N HIS A 150 0.46 -10.60 -13.54
CA HIS A 150 0.60 -11.80 -12.70
C HIS A 150 2.04 -12.27 -12.56
N GLU A 151 2.88 -12.02 -13.58
CA GLU A 151 4.31 -12.30 -13.57
C GLU A 151 5.04 -11.46 -12.52
N GLU A 152 4.76 -10.16 -12.46
CA GLU A 152 5.34 -9.22 -11.49
C GLU A 152 4.91 -9.58 -10.06
N ILE A 153 3.62 -9.91 -9.88
CA ILE A 153 3.08 -10.33 -8.59
C ILE A 153 3.71 -11.65 -8.13
N ALA A 154 3.89 -12.61 -9.04
CA ALA A 154 4.49 -13.89 -8.74
C ALA A 154 5.93 -13.75 -8.23
N GLU A 155 6.72 -12.90 -8.90
CA GLU A 155 8.08 -12.54 -8.47
C GLU A 155 8.06 -11.82 -7.10
N GLN A 156 7.24 -10.78 -6.97
CA GLN A 156 7.13 -10.01 -5.73
C GLN A 156 6.65 -10.84 -4.53
N LEU A 157 5.84 -11.88 -4.74
CA LEU A 157 5.30 -12.69 -3.64
C LEU A 157 6.00 -14.05 -3.49
N GLY A 158 7.00 -14.36 -4.33
CA GLY A 158 7.72 -15.62 -4.29
C GLY A 158 6.80 -16.82 -4.53
N MET A 159 5.93 -16.73 -5.54
CA MET A 159 4.98 -17.79 -5.90
C MET A 159 4.98 -18.08 -7.41
N ALA A 160 4.33 -19.15 -7.84
CA ALA A 160 4.16 -19.43 -9.27
C ALA A 160 3.13 -18.50 -9.92
N VAL A 161 3.32 -18.15 -11.20
CA VAL A 161 2.36 -17.33 -11.97
C VAL A 161 0.96 -17.95 -12.00
N GLY A 162 0.88 -19.28 -12.11
CA GLY A 162 -0.38 -20.02 -12.01
C GLY A 162 -1.07 -19.84 -10.66
N SER A 163 -0.30 -19.78 -9.56
CA SER A 163 -0.82 -19.52 -8.22
C SER A 163 -1.37 -18.09 -8.10
N SER A 164 -0.71 -17.10 -8.71
CA SER A 164 -1.24 -15.73 -8.78
C SER A 164 -2.61 -15.72 -9.47
N LYS A 165 -2.75 -16.34 -10.64
CA LYS A 165 -4.04 -16.43 -11.35
C LYS A 165 -5.12 -17.14 -10.54
N SER A 166 -4.80 -18.25 -9.88
CA SER A 166 -5.77 -18.99 -9.07
C SER A 166 -6.20 -18.22 -7.81
N GLN A 167 -5.27 -17.51 -7.16
CA GLN A 167 -5.59 -16.67 -5.99
C GLN A 167 -6.46 -15.48 -6.39
N TYR A 168 -6.22 -14.88 -7.55
CA TYR A 168 -7.08 -13.83 -8.10
C TYR A 168 -8.51 -14.33 -8.34
N HIS A 169 -8.65 -15.50 -8.99
CA HIS A 169 -9.95 -16.11 -9.22
C HIS A 169 -10.68 -16.38 -7.90
N ARG A 170 -9.99 -16.95 -6.91
CA ARG A 170 -10.54 -17.18 -5.58
C ARG A 170 -10.99 -15.88 -4.90
N ALA A 171 -10.19 -14.82 -4.99
CA ALA A 171 -10.56 -13.52 -4.44
C ALA A 171 -11.84 -12.98 -5.06
N ARG A 172 -11.97 -13.04 -6.39
CA ARG A 172 -13.17 -12.60 -7.10
C ARG A 172 -14.42 -13.37 -6.69
N GLN A 173 -14.34 -14.70 -6.57
CA GLN A 173 -15.48 -15.52 -6.17
C GLN A 173 -15.96 -15.16 -4.76
N LEU A 174 -15.05 -15.03 -3.80
CA LEU A 174 -15.40 -14.65 -2.43
C LEU A 174 -16.01 -13.24 -2.37
N LEU A 175 -15.42 -12.27 -3.07
CA LEU A 175 -15.95 -10.91 -3.10
C LEU A 175 -17.34 -10.85 -3.74
N GLN A 176 -17.57 -11.59 -4.82
CA GLN A 176 -18.88 -11.66 -5.47
C GLN A 176 -19.92 -12.29 -4.54
N GLU A 177 -19.59 -13.42 -3.93
CA GLU A 177 -20.46 -14.10 -2.97
C GLU A 177 -20.81 -13.20 -1.77
N TRP A 178 -19.83 -12.49 -1.20
CA TRP A 178 -20.10 -11.59 -0.08
C TRP A 178 -20.91 -10.36 -0.48
N TYR A 179 -20.69 -9.83 -1.69
CA TYR A 179 -21.42 -8.67 -2.19
C TYR A 179 -22.89 -8.99 -2.53
N GLU A 180 -23.17 -10.21 -3.02
CA GLU A 180 -24.55 -10.65 -3.32
C GLU A 180 -25.37 -10.94 -2.05
N ASN A 181 -24.70 -11.17 -0.92
CA ASN A 181 -25.32 -11.46 0.38
C ASN A 181 -25.37 -10.25 1.33
N GLU A 182 -24.99 -9.06 0.86
CA GLU A 182 -25.00 -7.78 1.60
C GLU A 182 -26.27 -6.97 1.31
#